data_AF-A0A1H8V0J2-F1
#
_entry.id   AF-A0A1H8V0J2-F1
#
_cell.length_a   1.000
_cell.length_b   1.000
_cell.length_c   1.000
_cell.angle_alpha   90.00
_cell.angle_beta   90.00
_cell.angle_gamma   90.00
#
_symmetry.space_group_name_H-M   'P 1'
#
loop_
_entity.id
_entity.type
_entity.pdbx_description
1 polymer ?
#
loop_
_entity_poly.entity_id
_entity_poly.type
_entity_poly.pdbx_seq_one_letter_code
_entity_poly.pdbx_strand_id
1 'polypeptide(L)' 'MSLRKVSKNRGSFLNDEAMIKLYYLALSNIAKKWSMQLRDWKPALNRFTIQFNERMPPIINHRLHKI' A
#
# COMPACT_ATOMS: atom_id res chain seq x y z
N MET A 1 10.20 10.29 -5.78
CA MET A 1 10.13 10.10 -7.24
C MET A 1 8.67 9.91 -7.58
N SER A 2 8.10 10.65 -8.53
CA SER A 2 6.67 10.60 -8.85
C SER A 2 6.46 10.15 -10.29
N LEU A 3 5.31 9.54 -10.57
CA LEU A 3 4.96 9.09 -11.91
C LEU A 3 5.00 10.22 -12.94
N ARG A 4 4.49 11.40 -12.59
CA ARG A 4 4.58 12.60 -13.44
C ARG A 4 6.02 12.99 -13.76
N LYS A 5 6.96 12.85 -12.81
CA LYS A 5 8.38 13.15 -13.06
C LYS A 5 9.02 12.15 -14.03
N VAL A 6 8.56 10.90 -14.02
CA VAL A 6 9.06 9.83 -14.90
C VAL A 6 8.55 10.00 -16.33
N SER A 7 7.33 10.49 -16.52
CA SER A 7 6.77 10.74 -17.86
C SER A 7 7.06 12.14 -18.43
N LYS A 8 7.46 13.12 -17.61
CA LYS A 8 7.62 14.54 -18.01
C LYS A 8 8.46 14.75 -19.28
N ASN A 9 9.49 13.94 -19.49
CA ASN A 9 10.41 14.09 -20.62
C ASN A 9 10.12 13.11 -21.77
N ARG A 10 9.02 12.35 -21.72
CA ARG A 10 8.61 11.44 -22.81
C ARG A 10 7.34 11.99 -23.45
N GLY A 11 7.49 12.62 -24.61
CA GLY A 11 6.39 13.20 -25.39
C GLY A 11 5.46 12.15 -26.00
N SER A 12 5.96 10.95 -26.28
CA SER A 12 5.18 9.78 -26.69
C SER A 12 5.93 8.49 -26.37
N PHE A 13 5.21 7.37 -26.36
CA PHE A 13 5.77 6.03 -26.25
C PHE A 13 5.66 5.32 -27.60
N LEU A 14 6.63 4.44 -27.90
CA LEU A 14 6.63 3.64 -29.15
C LEU A 14 5.48 2.62 -29.18
N ASN A 15 5.11 2.09 -28.02
CA ASN A 15 3.97 1.20 -27.81
C ASN A 15 3.56 1.21 -26.32
N ASP A 16 2.41 0.62 -26.03
CA ASP A 16 1.85 0.57 -24.68
C ASP A 16 2.72 -0.24 -23.71
N GLU A 17 3.40 -1.29 -24.19
CA GLU A 17 4.31 -2.07 -23.37
C GLU A 17 5.49 -1.25 -22.83
N ALA A 18 6.06 -0.37 -23.64
CA ALA A 18 7.15 0.50 -23.25
C ALA A 18 6.71 1.48 -22.15
N MET A 19 5.46 1.93 -22.22
CA MET A 19 4.84 2.72 -21.15
C MET A 19 4.72 1.87 -19.89
N ILE A 20 4.06 0.72 -19.95
CA ILE A 20 3.82 -0.16 -18.80
C ILE A 20 5.13 -0.53 -18.08
N LYS A 21 6.17 -0.92 -18.84
CA LYS A 21 7.50 -1.26 -18.29
C LYS A 21 8.12 -0.08 -17.52
N LEU A 22 8.01 1.14 -18.06
CA LEU A 22 8.53 2.33 -17.39
C LEU A 22 7.79 2.60 -16.07
N TYR A 23 6.46 2.53 -16.09
CA TYR A 23 5.63 2.75 -14.91
C TYR A 23 5.83 1.66 -13.86
N TYR A 24 5.98 0.40 -14.27
CA TYR A 24 6.35 -0.70 -13.39
C TYR A 24 7.65 -0.40 -12.64
N LEU A 25 8.73 -0.06 -13.36
CA LEU A 25 10.01 0.28 -12.74
C LEU A 25 9.92 1.48 -11.80
N ALA A 26 9.15 2.51 -12.17
CA ALA A 26 8.91 3.68 -11.34
C ALA A 26 8.21 3.30 -10.02
N LEU A 27 7.14 2.50 -10.10
CA LEU A 27 6.38 2.03 -8.94
C LEU A 27 7.23 1.12 -8.06
N SER A 28 7.98 0.18 -8.63
CA SER A 28 8.90 -0.67 -7.87
C SER A 28 9.92 0.16 -7.09
N ASN A 29 10.47 1.22 -7.70
CA ASN A 29 11.42 2.11 -7.01
C ASN A 29 10.78 3.00 -5.94
N ILE A 30 9.51 3.38 -6.11
CA ILE A 30 8.73 4.09 -5.07
C ILE A 30 8.43 3.15 -3.91
N ALA A 31 7.97 1.93 -4.19
CA ALA A 31 7.65 0.92 -3.20
C ALA A 31 8.85 0.56 -2.31
N LYS A 32 10.07 0.50 -2.87
CA LYS A 32 11.31 0.33 -2.09
C LYS A 32 11.50 1.40 -1.01
N LYS A 33 10.96 2.61 -1.19
CA LYS A 33 11.03 3.70 -0.21
C LYS A 33 9.88 3.69 0.79
N TRP A 34 8.84 2.88 0.57
CA TRP A 34 7.73 2.69 1.49
C TRP A 34 8.08 1.66 2.57
N SER A 35 9.20 1.88 3.26
CA SER A 35 9.64 1.02 4.37
C SER A 35 9.14 1.50 5.74
N MET A 36 8.58 2.71 5.82
CA MET A 36 8.09 3.24 7.09
C MET A 36 6.78 2.55 7.48
N GLN A 37 6.75 1.98 8.68
CA GLN A 37 5.52 1.44 9.27
C GLN A 37 4.50 2.57 9.43
N LEU A 38 3.22 2.28 9.15
CA LEU A 38 2.15 3.24 9.37
C LEU A 38 2.11 3.61 10.86
N ARG A 39 2.18 4.91 11.15
CA ARG A 39 2.04 5.42 12.52
C ARG A 39 0.67 5.00 13.06
N ASP A 40 0.66 4.50 14.29
CA ASP A 40 -0.57 4.10 14.99
C ASP A 40 -1.40 3.02 14.28
N TRP A 41 -0.75 2.15 13.48
CA TRP A 41 -1.44 1.06 12.79
C TRP A 41 -2.19 0.13 13.74
N LYS A 42 -1.64 -0.14 14.93
CA LYS A 42 -2.28 -1.00 15.95
C LYS A 42 -3.61 -0.42 16.46
N PRO A 43 -3.68 0.83 16.96
CA PRO A 43 -4.95 1.48 17.27
C PRO A 43 -5.94 1.54 16.11
N ALA A 44 -5.46 1.80 14.89
CA ALA A 44 -6.32 1.82 13.70
C ALA A 44 -6.94 0.45 13.42
N LEU A 45 -6.15 -0.63 13.56
CA LEU A 45 -6.61 -2.00 13.38
C LEU A 45 -7.73 -2.35 14.38
N ASN A 46 -7.60 -1.95 15.66
CA ASN A 46 -8.65 -2.16 16.66
C ASN A 46 -9.97 -1.48 16.28
N ARG A 47 -9.92 -0.30 15.66
CA ARG A 47 -11.14 0.39 15.17
C ARG A 47 -11.74 -0.34 13.98
N PHE A 48 -10.90 -0.81 13.06
CA PHE A 48 -11.35 -1.58 11.90
C PHE A 48 -12.03 -2.89 12.30
N THR A 49 -11.57 -3.55 13.36
CA THR A 49 -12.20 -4.80 13.80
C THR A 49 -13.54 -4.60 14.47
N ILE A 50 -13.78 -3.44 15.10
CA ILE A 50 -15.11 -3.08 15.59
C ILE A 50 -16.04 -2.76 14.41
N GLN A 51 -15.57 -1.96 13.45
CA GLN A 51 -16.37 -1.50 12.31
C GLN A 51 -16.67 -2.61 11.28
N PHE A 52 -15.74 -3.53 11.09
CA PHE A 52 -15.78 -4.56 10.05
C PHE A 52 -15.58 -5.97 10.64
N ASN A 53 -16.28 -6.26 11.73
CA ASN A 53 -16.12 -7.49 12.52
C ASN A 53 -16.20 -8.78 11.68
N GLU A 54 -17.06 -8.82 10.65
CA GLU A 54 -17.23 -10.00 9.79
C GLU A 54 -16.17 -10.17 8.70
N ARG A 55 -15.41 -9.10 8.39
CA ARG A 55 -14.40 -9.10 7.31
C ARG A 55 -12.97 -9.14 7.84
N MET A 56 -12.79 -8.75 9.09
CA MET A 56 -11.49 -8.70 9.72
C MET A 56 -11.21 -10.03 10.44
N PRO A 57 -9.98 -10.56 10.37
CA PRO A 57 -9.61 -11.68 11.20
C PRO A 57 -9.80 -11.28 12.67
N PRO A 58 -10.34 -12.17 13.53
CA PRO A 58 -10.46 -11.86 14.94
C PRO A 58 -9.07 -11.50 15.46
N ILE A 59 -8.95 -10.32 16.10
CA ILE A 59 -7.74 -9.98 16.84
C ILE A 59 -7.77 -10.87 18.08
N ILE A 60 -7.33 -12.13 17.94
CA ILE A 60 -7.15 -13.04 19.05
C ILE A 60 -5.90 -12.56 19.81
N ASN A 61 -6.06 -11.46 20.55
CA ASN A 61 -5.45 -11.42 21.86
C ASN A 61 -6.27 -12.41 22.67
N HIS A 62 -5.66 -13.55 23.00
CA HIS A 62 -6.19 -14.65 23.83
C HIS A 62 -6.70 -14.24 25.24
N ARG A 63 -6.97 -12.94 25.50
CA ARG A 63 -7.20 -12.35 26.82
C ARG A 63 -8.61 -11.82 27.10
N LEU A 64 -9.58 -12.00 26.20
CA LEU A 64 -10.96 -11.56 26.45
C LEU A 64 -12.01 -12.69 26.55
N HIS A 65 -11.60 -13.96 26.46
CA HIS A 65 -12.48 -15.12 26.70
C HIS A 65 -12.20 -15.85 28.03
N LYS A 66 -11.56 -15.17 29.00
CA LYS A 66 -11.44 -15.64 30.39
C LYS A 66 -11.91 -14.55 31.35
N ILE A 67 -13.21 -14.30 31.37
CA ILE A 67 -13.96 -13.80 32.53
C ILE A 67 -15.20 -14.67 32.62
#